data_AF-A0A4E0RDY1-F1
#
_entry.id   AF-A0A4E0RDY1-F1
#
_cell.length_a   1.000
_cell.length_b   1.000
_cell.length_c   1.000
_cell.angle_alpha   90.00
_cell.angle_beta   90.00
_cell.angle_gamma   90.00
#
_symmetry.space_group_name_H-M   'P 1'
#
loop_
_entity.id
_entity.type
_entity.pdbx_description
1 polymer ?
#
loop_
_entity_poly.entity_id
_entity_poly.type
_entity_poly.pdbx_seq_one_letter_code
_entity_poly.pdbx_strand_id
1 'polypeptide(L)'
;MLVLNTVVVAFILLVYVNTKNTTTNDTVNVRIDGRLYFNGKPAKWTAEMSEPGSASFNNVQKTLCESNLEALKKYSTYAAFWTGCDLISANKTNTVCDIHLDRNKAKNAKVNYKSHTFLGIVKSSLQKYSPIEKDVYYYGSVTSVTISESRRLAPCLAALLTMSSALSIMPQ
;
A
#
# COMPACT_ATOMS: atom_id res chain seq x y z
N MET A 1 17.88 29.99 47.42
CA MET A 1 16.67 29.52 46.70
C MET A 1 17.13 28.94 45.37
N LEU A 2 17.34 27.62 45.36
CA LEU A 2 18.15 26.88 44.38
C LEU A 2 17.26 25.80 43.74
N VAL A 3 16.08 26.21 43.25
CA VAL A 3 15.01 25.29 42.82
C VAL A 3 14.57 25.55 41.37
N LEU A 4 14.98 26.67 40.75
CA LEU A 4 14.50 27.03 39.41
C LEU A 4 15.25 26.36 38.24
N ASN A 5 16.51 25.94 38.44
CA ASN A 5 17.33 25.41 37.34
C ASN A 5 17.08 23.93 37.02
N THR A 6 16.55 23.15 37.95
CA THR A 6 16.37 21.70 37.75
C THR A 6 15.09 21.37 36.98
N VAL A 7 14.05 22.21 37.10
CA VAL A 7 12.74 21.98 36.46
C VAL A 7 12.79 22.22 34.95
N VAL A 8 13.56 23.23 34.51
CA VAL A 8 13.69 23.57 33.08
C VAL A 8 14.43 22.47 32.31
N VAL A 9 15.48 21.89 32.90
CA VAL A 9 16.25 20.79 32.27
C VAL A 9 15.42 19.51 32.16
N ALA A 10 14.57 19.22 33.14
CA ALA A 10 13.66 18.06 33.10
C ALA A 10 12.58 18.21 32.02
N PHE A 11 12.07 19.42 31.79
CA PHE A 11 11.10 19.68 30.72
C PHE A 11 11.71 19.56 29.32
N ILE A 12 12.95 20.00 29.13
CA ILE A 12 13.64 19.90 27.82
C ILE A 12 13.96 18.43 27.48
N LEU A 13 14.31 17.60 28.47
CA LEU A 13 14.54 16.16 28.28
C LEU A 13 13.25 15.38 27.98
N LEU A 14 12.12 15.76 28.58
CA LEU A 14 10.81 15.11 28.30
C LEU A 14 10.29 15.41 26.89
N VAL A 15 10.60 16.57 26.32
CA VAL A 15 10.24 16.89 24.93
C VAL A 15 11.13 16.14 23.93
N TYR A 16 12.40 15.88 24.27
CA TYR A 16 13.33 15.20 23.36
C TYR A 16 13.03 13.70 23.16
N VAL A 17 12.52 13.02 24.20
CA VAL A 17 12.36 11.55 24.20
C VAL A 17 11.05 11.07 23.56
N ASN A 18 10.10 11.97 23.26
CA ASN A 18 8.85 11.62 22.57
C ASN A 18 8.83 11.93 21.08
N THR A 19 10.00 12.06 20.45
CA THR A 19 10.10 11.68 19.03
C THR A 19 10.01 10.17 18.99
N LYS A 20 8.78 9.63 19.11
CA LYS A 20 8.50 8.30 18.59
C LYS A 20 9.15 8.27 17.22
N ASN A 21 10.15 7.40 17.07
CA ASN A 21 10.49 6.82 15.77
C ASN A 21 9.20 6.16 15.29
N THR A 22 8.24 6.94 14.80
CA THR A 22 7.33 6.48 13.78
C THR A 22 8.24 6.28 12.57
N THR A 23 8.84 5.10 12.53
CA THR A 23 9.26 4.47 11.29
C THR A 23 7.99 4.46 10.45
N THR A 24 7.76 5.56 9.72
CA THR A 24 6.88 5.53 8.57
C THR A 24 7.58 4.51 7.69
N ASN A 25 7.12 3.26 7.77
CA ASN A 25 7.61 2.19 6.94
C ASN A 25 7.50 2.73 5.54
N ASP A 26 8.64 3.08 4.94
CA ASP A 26 8.64 3.73 3.65
C ASP A 26 8.19 2.65 2.68
N THR A 27 6.94 2.75 2.23
CA THR A 27 6.33 1.74 1.39
C THR A 27 6.51 2.10 -0.08
N VAL A 28 6.65 1.06 -0.88
CA VAL A 28 6.47 1.12 -2.33
C VAL A 28 5.20 0.36 -2.63
N ASN A 29 4.28 1.01 -3.34
CA ASN A 29 3.07 0.36 -3.81
C ASN A 29 3.31 -0.09 -5.25
N VAL A 30 3.04 -1.37 -5.52
CA VAL A 30 3.07 -1.93 -6.88
C VAL A 30 1.63 -2.26 -7.25
N ARG A 31 1.10 -1.55 -8.24
CA ARG A 31 -0.26 -1.73 -8.74
C ARG A 31 -0.30 -2.86 -9.75
N ILE A 32 -1.24 -3.76 -9.57
CA ILE A 32 -1.52 -4.90 -10.42
C ILE A 32 -2.92 -4.74 -10.97
N ASP A 33 -3.04 -4.84 -12.29
CA ASP A 33 -4.31 -4.92 -12.99
C ASP A 33 -4.44 -6.28 -13.65
N GLY A 34 -5.61 -6.89 -13.56
CA GLY A 34 -5.84 -8.20 -14.14
C GLY A 34 -7.26 -8.70 -14.00
N ARG A 35 -7.49 -9.94 -14.44
CA ARG A 35 -8.79 -10.60 -14.33
C ARG A 35 -8.75 -11.59 -13.18
N LEU A 36 -9.79 -11.51 -12.35
CA LEU A 36 -9.96 -12.36 -11.20
C LEU A 36 -10.46 -13.74 -11.60
N TYR A 37 -9.86 -14.77 -11.01
CA TYR A 37 -10.27 -16.15 -11.12
C TYR A 37 -10.59 -16.70 -9.73
N PHE A 38 -11.47 -17.70 -9.70
CA PHE A 38 -11.89 -18.42 -8.51
C PHE A 38 -11.97 -19.90 -8.89
N ASN A 39 -11.22 -20.75 -8.20
CA ASN A 39 -11.21 -22.21 -8.44
C ASN A 39 -10.96 -22.58 -9.93
N GLY A 40 -9.98 -21.97 -10.58
CA GLY A 40 -9.60 -22.31 -11.96
C GLY A 40 -10.46 -21.65 -13.05
N LYS A 41 -11.49 -20.88 -12.71
CA LYS A 41 -12.43 -20.27 -13.67
C LYS A 41 -12.57 -18.76 -13.44
N PRO A 42 -12.94 -17.97 -14.47
CA PRO A 42 -13.20 -16.55 -14.27
C PRO A 42 -14.20 -16.35 -13.14
N ALA A 43 -13.88 -15.45 -12.21
CA ALA A 43 -14.70 -15.23 -11.03
C ALA A 43 -16.13 -14.84 -11.43
N LYS A 44 -17.13 -15.42 -10.76
CA LYS A 44 -18.52 -14.99 -10.92
C LYS A 44 -18.70 -13.68 -10.16
N TRP A 45 -18.82 -12.60 -10.91
CA TRP A 45 -18.96 -11.27 -10.34
C TRP A 45 -20.30 -11.09 -9.61
N THR A 46 -20.26 -10.40 -8.47
CA THR A 46 -21.42 -9.87 -7.75
C THR A 46 -21.19 -8.38 -7.46
N ALA A 47 -22.27 -7.61 -7.29
CA ALA A 47 -22.17 -6.17 -7.00
C ALA A 47 -21.39 -5.89 -5.70
N GLU A 48 -21.55 -6.73 -4.69
CA GLU A 48 -20.85 -6.59 -3.42
C GLU A 48 -19.32 -6.67 -3.57
N MET A 49 -18.78 -7.41 -4.55
CA MET A 49 -17.33 -7.44 -4.79
C MET A 49 -16.75 -6.09 -5.20
N SER A 50 -17.59 -5.15 -5.65
CA SER A 50 -17.21 -3.79 -6.01
C SER A 50 -17.44 -2.79 -4.87
N GLU A 51 -18.02 -3.21 -3.75
CA GLU A 51 -18.41 -2.37 -2.62
C GLU A 51 -17.38 -2.50 -1.46
N PRO A 52 -16.50 -1.51 -1.25
CA PRO A 52 -15.52 -1.56 -0.17
C PRO A 52 -16.17 -1.82 1.19
N GLY A 53 -15.63 -2.79 1.94
CA GLY A 53 -16.14 -3.15 3.27
C GLY A 53 -17.27 -4.18 3.27
N SER A 54 -17.84 -4.55 2.12
CA SER A 54 -18.78 -5.68 2.04
C SER A 54 -18.08 -7.01 2.37
N ALA A 55 -18.86 -8.02 2.76
CA ALA A 55 -18.32 -9.36 3.02
C ALA A 55 -17.63 -9.95 1.78
N SER A 56 -18.23 -9.79 0.60
CA SER A 56 -17.67 -10.26 -0.67
C SER A 56 -16.37 -9.54 -1.04
N PHE A 57 -16.31 -8.21 -0.89
CA PHE A 57 -15.11 -7.42 -1.15
C PHE A 57 -13.97 -7.80 -0.21
N ASN A 58 -14.24 -7.90 1.09
CA ASN A 58 -13.25 -8.25 2.09
C ASN A 58 -12.71 -9.68 1.87
N ASN A 59 -13.56 -10.61 1.42
CA ASN A 59 -13.13 -11.97 1.08
C ASN A 59 -12.23 -11.99 -0.18
N VAL A 60 -12.58 -11.23 -1.22
CA VAL A 60 -11.72 -11.07 -2.40
C VAL A 60 -10.38 -10.48 -1.98
N GLN A 61 -10.37 -9.38 -1.21
CA GLN A 61 -9.14 -8.75 -0.75
C GLN A 61 -8.26 -9.75 0.02
N LYS A 62 -8.81 -10.42 1.03
CA LYS A 62 -8.06 -11.36 1.86
C LYS A 62 -7.39 -12.45 1.03
N THR A 63 -8.18 -13.19 0.26
CA THR A 63 -7.69 -14.37 -0.48
C THR A 63 -6.81 -13.99 -1.67
N LEU A 64 -7.07 -12.84 -2.31
CA LEU A 64 -6.21 -12.32 -3.38
C LEU A 64 -4.86 -11.86 -2.82
N CYS A 65 -4.84 -11.18 -1.67
CA CYS A 65 -3.59 -10.78 -1.02
C CYS A 65 -2.75 -11.99 -0.60
N GLU A 66 -3.37 -13.02 -0.02
CA GLU A 66 -2.72 -14.29 0.30
C GLU A 66 -2.14 -14.95 -0.96
N SER A 67 -2.95 -15.08 -2.02
CA SER A 67 -2.49 -15.64 -3.31
C SER A 67 -1.34 -14.87 -3.94
N ASN A 68 -1.37 -13.54 -3.89
CA ASN A 68 -0.30 -12.71 -4.41
C ASN A 68 1.01 -12.93 -3.65
N LEU A 69 0.95 -13.08 -2.32
CA LEU A 69 2.10 -13.40 -1.50
C LEU A 69 2.64 -14.81 -1.83
N GLU A 70 1.77 -15.82 -1.88
CA GLU A 70 2.16 -17.20 -2.23
C GLU A 70 2.83 -17.27 -3.61
N ALA A 71 2.26 -16.60 -4.61
CA ALA A 71 2.85 -16.50 -5.94
C ALA A 71 4.27 -15.92 -5.91
N LEU A 72 4.51 -14.92 -5.06
CA LEU A 72 5.82 -14.27 -4.92
C LEU A 72 6.82 -15.08 -4.09
N LYS A 73 6.41 -16.05 -3.27
CA LYS A 73 7.33 -16.87 -2.45
C LYS A 73 8.33 -17.66 -3.29
N LYS A 74 8.03 -17.94 -4.56
CA LYS A 74 8.99 -18.49 -5.53
C LYS A 74 10.25 -17.62 -5.66
N TYR A 75 10.12 -16.32 -5.40
CA TYR A 75 11.20 -15.33 -5.35
C TYR A 75 11.31 -14.80 -3.92
N SER A 76 11.90 -15.61 -3.02
CA SER A 76 11.98 -15.36 -1.58
C SER A 76 12.48 -13.96 -1.22
N THR A 77 13.46 -13.43 -1.95
CA THR A 77 13.95 -12.05 -1.80
C THR A 77 12.83 -11.02 -1.92
N TYR A 78 11.91 -11.17 -2.88
CA TYR A 78 10.82 -10.21 -3.09
C TYR A 78 9.67 -10.42 -2.12
N ALA A 79 9.36 -11.68 -1.78
CA ALA A 79 8.39 -12.00 -0.74
C ALA A 79 8.83 -11.43 0.63
N ALA A 80 10.13 -11.38 0.92
CA ALA A 80 10.66 -10.80 2.16
C ALA A 80 10.41 -9.29 2.30
N PHE A 81 10.12 -8.60 1.19
CA PHE A 81 9.78 -7.17 1.19
C PHE A 81 8.29 -6.93 1.43
N TRP A 82 7.44 -7.95 1.30
CA TRP A 82 6.00 -7.80 1.44
C TRP A 82 5.61 -7.28 2.83
N THR A 83 4.77 -6.25 2.85
CA THR A 83 4.18 -5.69 4.07
C THR A 83 2.66 -5.73 4.08
N GLY A 84 2.02 -5.92 2.92
CA GLY A 84 0.58 -5.97 2.82
C GLY A 84 0.08 -5.84 1.39
N CYS A 85 -1.23 -5.72 1.27
CA CYS A 85 -1.91 -5.56 -0.01
C CYS A 85 -3.30 -4.97 0.22
N ASP A 86 -3.72 -4.11 -0.70
CA ASP A 86 -5.03 -3.48 -0.72
C ASP A 86 -5.72 -3.79 -2.04
N LEU A 87 -6.98 -4.24 -1.95
CA LEU A 87 -7.85 -4.30 -3.10
C LEU A 87 -8.35 -2.88 -3.37
N ILE A 88 -7.99 -2.32 -4.53
CA ILE A 88 -8.41 -0.97 -4.91
C ILE A 88 -9.80 -1.01 -5.55
N SER A 89 -10.03 -1.99 -6.42
CA SER A 89 -11.34 -2.24 -7.01
C SER A 89 -11.42 -3.64 -7.60
N ALA A 90 -12.62 -4.21 -7.64
CA ALA A 90 -12.92 -5.39 -8.42
C ALA A 90 -14.24 -5.18 -9.17
N ASN A 91 -14.25 -5.44 -10.46
CA ASN A 91 -15.46 -5.43 -11.28
C ASN A 91 -15.48 -6.66 -12.20
N LYS A 92 -16.52 -6.77 -13.03
CA LYS A 92 -16.73 -7.92 -13.91
C LYS A 92 -15.55 -8.23 -14.85
N THR A 93 -14.77 -7.22 -15.20
CA THR A 93 -13.73 -7.33 -16.23
C THR A 93 -12.32 -7.11 -15.72
N ASN A 94 -12.15 -6.36 -14.64
CA ASN A 94 -10.86 -5.96 -14.12
C ASN A 94 -10.85 -5.91 -12.60
N THR A 95 -9.70 -6.26 -12.03
CA THR A 95 -9.40 -6.18 -10.61
C THR A 95 -8.07 -5.47 -10.45
N VAL A 96 -8.08 -4.43 -9.61
CA VAL A 96 -6.94 -3.58 -9.31
C VAL A 96 -6.54 -3.80 -7.86
N CYS A 97 -5.29 -4.16 -7.65
CA CYS A 97 -4.73 -4.41 -6.33
C CYS A 97 -3.36 -3.75 -6.20
N ASP A 98 -3.13 -3.06 -5.08
CA ASP A 98 -1.80 -2.58 -4.73
C ASP A 98 -1.17 -3.58 -3.76
N ILE A 99 0.05 -4.03 -4.05
CA ILE A 99 0.88 -4.75 -3.08
C ILE A 99 1.87 -3.76 -2.45
N HIS A 100 2.09 -3.90 -1.15
CA HIS A 100 2.94 -3.01 -0.38
C HIS A 100 4.26 -3.69 -0.09
N LEU A 101 5.34 -2.99 -0.39
CA LEU A 101 6.71 -3.47 -0.18
C LEU A 101 7.47 -2.51 0.72
N ASP A 102 8.26 -3.05 1.63
CA ASP A 102 9.21 -2.32 2.45
C ASP A 102 10.37 -1.82 1.58
N ARG A 103 10.41 -0.50 1.36
CA ARG A 103 11.44 0.13 0.54
C ARG A 103 12.82 -0.02 1.13
N ASN A 104 12.95 0.00 2.45
CA ASN A 104 14.23 -0.09 3.13
C ASN A 104 14.83 -1.49 2.95
N LYS A 105 14.01 -2.54 3.10
CA LYS A 105 14.45 -3.91 2.80
C LYS A 105 14.86 -4.08 1.35
N ALA A 106 14.07 -3.55 0.40
CA ALA A 106 14.42 -3.59 -1.01
C ALA A 106 15.74 -2.86 -1.31
N LYS A 107 15.94 -1.67 -0.73
CA LYS A 107 17.18 -0.87 -0.86
C LYS A 107 18.39 -1.62 -0.29
N ASN A 108 18.25 -2.20 0.91
CA ASN A 108 19.33 -2.96 1.56
C ASN A 108 19.72 -4.20 0.76
N ALA A 109 18.73 -4.86 0.13
CA ALA A 109 18.95 -5.97 -0.79
C ALA A 109 19.41 -5.52 -2.19
N LYS A 110 19.62 -4.22 -2.41
CA LYS A 110 20.01 -3.62 -3.70
C LYS A 110 19.05 -3.95 -4.85
N VAL A 111 17.77 -4.12 -4.55
CA VAL A 111 16.72 -4.41 -5.53
C VAL A 111 16.12 -3.10 -6.06
N ASN A 112 16.20 -2.90 -7.37
CA ASN A 112 15.50 -1.80 -8.04
C ASN A 112 14.05 -2.20 -8.36
N TYR A 113 13.13 -1.85 -7.45
CA TYR A 113 11.70 -2.11 -7.62
C TYR A 113 11.04 -1.35 -8.79
N LYS A 114 11.69 -0.30 -9.32
CA LYS A 114 11.20 0.41 -10.52
C LYS A 114 11.65 -0.25 -11.83
N SER A 115 12.53 -1.25 -11.76
CA SER A 115 13.08 -1.88 -12.96
C SER A 115 12.03 -2.74 -13.68
N HIS A 116 12.13 -2.79 -15.01
CA HIS A 116 11.32 -3.70 -15.83
C HIS A 116 11.51 -5.17 -15.42
N THR A 117 12.72 -5.55 -14.99
CA THR A 117 13.02 -6.90 -14.48
C THR A 117 12.17 -7.23 -13.27
N PHE A 118 12.13 -6.34 -12.27
CA PHE A 118 11.33 -6.54 -11.07
C PHE A 118 9.83 -6.65 -11.40
N LEU A 119 9.29 -5.68 -12.14
CA LEU A 119 7.88 -5.67 -12.51
C LEU A 119 7.51 -6.89 -13.37
N GLY A 120 8.42 -7.32 -14.25
CA GLY A 120 8.27 -8.53 -15.07
C GLY A 120 8.23 -9.81 -14.24
N ILE A 121 9.03 -9.89 -13.16
CA ILE A 121 8.98 -11.03 -12.23
C ILE A 121 7.67 -11.05 -11.45
N VAL A 122 7.21 -9.91 -10.93
CA VAL A 122 5.91 -9.82 -10.26
C VAL A 122 4.79 -10.27 -11.21
N LYS A 123 4.73 -9.69 -12.42
CA LYS A 123 3.75 -10.07 -13.44
C LYS A 123 3.79 -11.57 -13.75
N SER A 124 4.97 -12.11 -14.01
CA SER A 124 5.15 -13.52 -14.37
C SER A 124 4.80 -14.48 -13.24
N SER A 125 5.08 -14.10 -11.99
CA SER A 125 4.79 -14.91 -10.81
C SER A 125 3.29 -15.04 -10.62
N LEU A 126 2.57 -13.92 -10.66
CA LEU A 126 1.12 -13.88 -10.53
C LEU A 126 0.42 -14.59 -11.69
N GLN A 127 0.87 -14.36 -12.93
CA GLN A 127 0.23 -14.95 -14.11
C GLN A 127 0.41 -16.48 -14.21
N LYS A 128 1.49 -17.03 -13.63
CA LYS A 128 1.74 -18.48 -13.61
C LYS A 128 1.18 -19.15 -12.36
N TYR A 129 0.74 -18.38 -11.37
CA TYR A 129 0.21 -18.91 -10.13
C TYR A 129 -1.18 -19.52 -10.35
N SER A 130 -1.38 -20.70 -9.77
CA SER A 130 -2.68 -21.34 -9.65
C SER A 130 -2.72 -22.02 -8.28
N PRO A 131 -3.65 -21.64 -7.39
CA PRO A 131 -3.76 -22.25 -6.08
C PRO A 131 -4.20 -23.72 -6.20
N ILE A 132 -3.77 -24.54 -5.24
CA ILE A 132 -4.25 -25.91 -5.06
C ILE A 132 -5.48 -25.90 -4.15
N GLU A 133 -5.51 -24.95 -3.22
CA GLU A 133 -6.59 -24.69 -2.30
C GLU A 133 -7.86 -24.29 -3.06
N LYS A 134 -8.99 -24.71 -2.49
CA LYS A 134 -10.31 -24.30 -2.96
C LYS A 134 -10.73 -23.01 -2.28
N ASP A 135 -11.62 -22.32 -2.96
CA ASP A 135 -12.30 -21.10 -2.52
C ASP A 135 -11.39 -19.89 -2.36
N VAL A 136 -10.39 -19.82 -3.24
CA VAL A 136 -9.38 -18.77 -3.27
C VAL A 136 -9.51 -17.91 -4.53
N TYR A 137 -9.51 -16.59 -4.36
CA TYR A 137 -9.38 -15.65 -5.46
C TYR A 137 -7.91 -15.40 -5.81
N TYR A 138 -7.61 -15.36 -7.11
CA TYR A 138 -6.27 -15.08 -7.62
C TYR A 138 -6.34 -14.44 -9.01
N TYR A 139 -5.24 -13.88 -9.49
CA TYR A 139 -5.14 -13.41 -10.87
C TYR A 139 -4.91 -14.60 -11.82
N GLY A 140 -5.91 -14.97 -12.61
CA GLY A 140 -5.67 -15.92 -13.72
C GLY A 140 -5.25 -15.23 -15.02
N SER A 141 -5.26 -13.90 -15.08
CA SER A 141 -4.50 -13.14 -16.09
C SER A 141 -4.10 -11.78 -15.55
N VAL A 142 -2.87 -11.34 -15.82
CA VAL A 142 -2.34 -10.04 -15.40
C VAL A 142 -2.14 -9.15 -16.62
N THR A 143 -2.84 -8.03 -16.65
CA THR A 143 -2.78 -7.03 -17.72
C THR A 143 -1.51 -6.19 -17.55
N SER A 144 -1.36 -5.54 -16.39
CA SER A 144 -0.24 -4.64 -16.10
C SER A 144 0.24 -4.77 -14.67
N VAL A 145 1.51 -4.43 -14.47
CA VAL A 145 2.14 -4.23 -13.16
C VAL A 145 2.94 -2.94 -13.23
N THR A 146 2.63 -1.97 -12.38
CA THR A 146 3.24 -0.64 -12.40
C THR A 146 3.56 -0.17 -10.98
N ILE A 147 4.42 0.85 -10.84
CA ILE A 147 4.62 1.50 -9.55
C ILE A 147 3.49 2.50 -9.33
N SER A 148 2.79 2.34 -8.21
CA SER A 148 1.81 3.29 -7.70
C SER A 148 2.57 4.33 -6.89
N GLU A 149 2.82 5.49 -7.51
CA GLU A 149 3.36 6.62 -6.76
C GLU A 149 2.26 7.15 -5.85
N SER A 150 2.36 6.83 -4.55
CA SER A 150 1.65 7.59 -3.53
C SER A 150 2.19 9.01 -3.61
N ARG A 151 1.46 9.90 -4.30
CA ARG A 151 1.71 11.33 -4.24
C ARG A 151 1.50 11.70 -2.78
N ARG A 152 2.58 11.73 -2.01
CA ARG A 152 2.62 12.46 -0.76
C ARG A 152 2.25 13.89 -1.15
N LEU A 153 0.99 14.27 -0.99
CA LEU A 153 0.58 15.65 -0.99
C LEU A 153 1.50 16.31 0.03
N ALA A 154 2.48 17.07 -0.46
CA ALA A 154 3.32 17.85 0.42
C ALA A 154 2.37 18.69 1.29
N PRO A 155 2.58 18.78 2.61
CA PRO A 155 1.72 19.54 3.51
C PRO A 155 1.63 21.04 3.19
N CYS A 156 2.26 21.53 2.12
CA CYS A 156 2.23 22.93 1.70
C CYS A 156 0.91 23.42 1.09
N LEU A 157 -0.05 22.57 0.71
CA LEU A 157 -1.33 23.06 0.17
C LEU A 157 -2.33 23.53 1.25
N ALA A 158 -2.14 23.16 2.52
CA ALA A 158 -3.00 23.63 3.60
C ALA A 158 -2.73 25.09 4.00
N ALA A 159 -1.57 25.65 3.63
CA ALA A 159 -1.19 27.03 3.96
C ALA A 159 -1.77 28.09 3.00
N LEU A 160 -2.25 27.71 1.81
CA LEU A 160 -2.81 28.68 0.85
C LEU A 160 -4.28 29.05 1.13
N LEU A 161 -5.02 28.27 1.92
CA LEU A 161 -6.44 28.54 2.20
C LEU A 161 -6.68 29.39 3.46
N THR A 162 -5.65 29.69 4.25
CA THR A 162 -5.80 30.50 5.48
C THR A 162 -5.41 31.98 5.33
N MET A 163 -4.90 32.43 4.19
CA MET A 163 -4.53 33.85 4.00
C MET A 163 -5.61 34.70 3.30
N SER A 164 -6.76 34.14 2.94
CA SER A 164 -7.80 34.88 2.20
C SER A 164 -8.84 35.59 3.07
N SER A 165 -8.72 35.56 4.41
CA SER A 165 -9.70 36.14 5.34
C SER A 165 -9.23 37.37 6.13
N ALA A 166 -8.07 37.96 5.79
CA ALA A 166 -7.52 39.10 6.53
C ALA A 166 -7.56 40.45 5.76
N LEU A 167 -8.45 40.63 4.78
CA LEU A 167 -8.54 41.91 4.05
C LEU A 167 -9.99 42.35 3.82
N SER A 168 -10.74 42.65 4.88
CA SER A 168 -12.01 43.41 4.78
C SER A 168 -12.48 43.95 6.15
N ILE A 169 -11.69 44.79 6.85
CA ILE A 169 -12.27 45.72 7.83
C ILE A 169 -11.44 47.02 7.86
N MET A 170 -11.88 48.01 7.08
CA MET A 170 -11.66 49.43 7.35
C MET A 170 -12.96 50.15 7.02
N PRO A 171 -13.64 50.78 7.99
CA PRO A 171 -14.53 51.89 7.71
C PRO A 171 -13.82 53.21 8.01
N GLN A 172 -14.21 54.21 7.21
CA GLN A 172 -13.85 55.63 7.27
C GLN A 172 -14.33 56.30 8.57
#